data_AF-A0AAP0NST1-F1
#
_entry.id   AF-A0AAP0NST1-F1
#
_cell.length_a   1.000
_cell.length_b   1.000
_cell.length_c   1.000
_cell.angle_alpha   90.00
_cell.angle_beta   90.00
_cell.angle_gamma   90.00
#
_symmetry.space_group_name_H-M   'P 1'
#
loop_
_entity.id
_entity.type
_entity.pdbx_description
1 polymer ?
#
loop_
_entity_poly.entity_id
_entity_poly.type
_entity_poly.pdbx_seq_one_letter_code
_entity_poly.pdbx_strand_id
1 'polypeptide(L)'
;MHWFNQQALLLKKMEPTDQLTRMDLNKLELWVRVYKLLVGFMNEKVATAIGNYIGTFVKVVPLTVGISAWSDYLRIKVRMDVDT
;
A
#
# COMPACT_ATOMS: atom_id res chain seq x y z
N MET A 1 -0.63 20.15 0.84
CA MET A 1 -0.61 18.80 1.46
C MET A 1 0.37 18.87 2.62
N HIS A 2 -0.11 19.18 3.83
CA HIS A 2 0.74 19.30 5.01
C HIS A 2 1.17 17.91 5.47
N TRP A 3 2.48 17.67 5.47
CA TRP A 3 3.08 16.42 5.94
C TRP A 3 3.10 16.46 7.47
N PHE A 4 2.44 15.52 8.12
CA PHE A 4 2.43 15.38 9.58
C PHE A 4 3.74 14.69 10.04
N ASN A 5 4.85 15.46 10.08
CA ASN A 5 6.16 15.04 10.62
C ASN A 5 6.68 13.65 10.17
N GLN A 6 6.39 13.21 8.93
CA GLN A 6 6.76 11.88 8.42
C GLN A 6 6.22 10.70 9.25
N GLN A 7 5.21 10.93 10.09
CA GLN A 7 4.56 9.90 10.87
C GLN A 7 3.43 9.25 10.08
N ALA A 8 3.32 7.93 10.17
CA ALA A 8 2.19 7.22 9.60
C ALA A 8 0.95 7.45 10.48
N LEU A 9 -0.15 7.87 9.86
CA LEU A 9 -1.43 8.07 10.57
C LEU A 9 -2.33 6.86 10.31
N LEU A 10 -2.75 6.20 11.39
CA LEU A 10 -3.80 5.19 11.32
C LEU A 10 -5.15 5.88 11.47
N LEU A 11 -5.94 5.83 10.41
CA LEU A 11 -7.28 6.41 10.35
C LEU A 11 -8.25 5.32 9.94
N LYS A 12 -9.32 5.15 10.71
CA LYS A 12 -10.40 4.22 10.39
C LYS A 12 -11.73 4.96 10.55
N LYS A 13 -12.53 4.93 9.49
CA LYS A 13 -13.87 5.53 9.47
C LYS A 13 -14.74 4.73 10.45
N MET A 14 -15.48 5.43 11.30
CA MET A 14 -16.48 4.83 12.18
C MET A 14 -17.83 4.78 11.50
N GLU A 15 -18.52 3.67 11.67
CA GLU A 15 -19.94 3.53 11.38
C GLU A 15 -20.76 3.77 12.68
N PRO A 16 -22.05 4.14 12.59
CA PRO A 16 -22.87 4.46 13.76
C PRO A 16 -22.98 3.33 14.80
N THR A 17 -22.74 2.10 14.38
CA THR A 17 -22.77 0.90 15.23
C THR A 17 -21.42 0.56 15.87
N ASP A 18 -20.35 1.26 15.52
CA ASP A 18 -19.01 0.97 16.02
C ASP A 18 -18.83 1.46 17.47
N GLN A 19 -18.20 0.62 18.30
CA GLN A 19 -17.76 0.98 19.64
C GLN A 19 -16.27 1.34 19.62
N LEU A 20 -15.95 2.58 19.99
CA LEU A 20 -14.57 3.10 20.05
C LEU A 20 -13.62 2.19 20.83
N THR A 21 -14.09 1.60 21.94
CA THR A 21 -13.29 0.73 22.82
C THR A 21 -13.01 -0.66 22.25
N ARG A 22 -13.70 -1.07 21.17
CA ARG A 22 -13.53 -2.38 20.51
C ARG A 22 -12.93 -2.25 19.12
N MET A 23 -12.44 -1.05 18.78
CA MET A 23 -11.99 -0.74 17.44
C MET A 23 -10.52 -1.11 17.28
N ASP A 24 -10.25 -2.21 16.56
CA ASP A 24 -8.87 -2.56 16.20
C ASP A 24 -8.29 -1.48 15.28
N LEU A 25 -7.26 -0.80 15.79
CA LEU A 25 -6.53 0.27 15.12
C LEU A 25 -5.06 -0.12 14.92
N ASN A 26 -4.83 -1.35 14.46
CA ASN A 26 -3.51 -1.96 14.32
C ASN A 26 -3.12 -2.28 12.88
N LYS A 27 -3.97 -1.88 11.92
CA LYS A 27 -3.72 -2.10 10.49
C LYS A 27 -3.38 -0.79 9.82
N LEU A 28 -2.17 -0.70 9.30
CA LEU A 28 -1.67 0.46 8.59
C LEU A 28 -1.60 0.15 7.09
N GLU A 29 -2.32 0.91 6.27
CA GLU A 29 -2.23 0.80 4.81
C GLU A 29 -1.40 1.91 4.19
N LEU A 30 -0.30 1.54 3.52
CA LEU A 30 0.68 2.46 2.94
C LEU A 30 0.81 2.27 1.44
N TRP A 31 1.15 3.36 0.75
CA TRP A 31 1.64 3.27 -0.63
C TRP A 31 3.15 3.13 -0.65
N VAL A 32 3.64 2.06 -1.29
CA VAL A 32 5.05 1.80 -1.52
C VAL A 32 5.38 2.04 -2.99
N ARG A 33 6.50 2.70 -3.25
CA ARG A 33 7.07 2.88 -4.59
C ARG A 33 8.28 1.95 -4.73
N VAL A 34 8.20 1.05 -5.70
CA VAL A 34 9.26 0.07 -6.01
C VAL A 34 9.98 0.53 -7.26
N TYR A 35 11.24 0.92 -7.09
CA TYR A 35 12.10 1.43 -8.16
C TYR A 35 13.00 0.34 -8.72
N LYS A 36 13.59 0.60 -9.90
CA LYS A 36 14.61 -0.25 -10.54
C LYS A 36 14.13 -1.68 -10.85
N LEU A 37 12.85 -1.84 -11.17
CA LEU A 37 12.36 -3.10 -11.73
C LEU A 37 12.88 -3.27 -13.15
N LEU A 38 13.33 -4.49 -13.46
CA LEU A 38 13.76 -4.84 -14.82
C LEU A 38 12.57 -4.77 -15.78
N VAL A 39 12.87 -4.58 -17.07
CA VAL A 39 11.86 -4.62 -18.14
C VAL A 39 11.10 -5.95 -18.06
N GLY A 40 9.77 -5.88 -18.10
CA GLY A 40 8.88 -7.03 -17.95
C GLY A 40 8.49 -7.37 -16.51
N PHE A 41 9.13 -6.78 -15.49
CA PHE A 41 8.78 -6.99 -14.08
C PHE A 41 7.73 -6.00 -13.55
N MET A 42 7.32 -5.02 -14.35
CA MET A 42 6.18 -4.15 -14.05
C MET A 42 4.86 -4.85 -14.35
N ASN A 43 4.54 -5.88 -13.58
CA ASN A 43 3.31 -6.65 -13.69
C ASN A 43 2.71 -6.96 -12.31
N GLU A 44 1.43 -7.34 -12.29
CA GLU A 44 0.69 -7.59 -11.05
C GLU A 44 1.24 -8.77 -10.24
N LYS A 45 1.82 -9.78 -10.90
CA LYS A 45 2.41 -10.94 -10.22
C LYS A 45 3.62 -10.50 -9.39
N VAL A 46 4.51 -9.70 -9.96
CA VAL A 46 5.66 -9.11 -9.24
C VAL A 46 5.18 -8.13 -8.17
N ALA A 47 4.18 -7.30 -8.47
CA ALA A 47 3.57 -6.38 -7.51
C ALA A 47 3.07 -7.10 -6.26
N THR A 48 2.35 -8.19 -6.46
CA THR A 48 1.79 -9.05 -5.42
C THR A 48 2.90 -9.70 -4.59
N ALA A 49 3.91 -10.27 -5.25
CA ALA A 49 5.04 -10.90 -4.57
C ALA A 49 5.79 -9.91 -3.66
N ILE A 50 6.10 -8.71 -4.17
CA ILE A 50 6.78 -7.67 -3.38
C ILE A 50 5.87 -7.16 -2.26
N GLY A 51 4.59 -6.92 -2.55
CA GLY A 51 3.64 -6.48 -1.53
C GLY A 51 3.48 -7.47 -0.38
N ASN A 52 3.44 -8.78 -0.69
CA ASN A 52 3.35 -9.84 0.30
C ASN A 52 4.67 -10.09 1.05
N TYR A 53 5.81 -9.68 0.48
CA TYR A 53 7.08 -9.68 1.18
C TYR A 53 7.15 -8.54 2.22
N ILE A 54 6.61 -7.36 1.89
CA ILE A 54 6.59 -6.20 2.79
C ILE A 54 5.51 -6.33 3.88
N GLY A 55 4.36 -6.91 3.55
CA GLY A 55 3.21 -7.05 4.44
C GLY A 55 2.12 -7.86 3.75
N THR A 56 0.86 -7.41 3.79
CA THR A 56 -0.22 -7.97 2.96
C THR A 56 -0.46 -7.08 1.75
N PHE A 57 -0.33 -7.62 0.54
CA PHE A 57 -0.68 -6.90 -0.69
C PHE A 57 -2.17 -6.53 -0.69
N VAL A 58 -2.46 -5.25 -0.98
CA VAL A 58 -3.84 -4.75 -1.10
C VAL A 58 -4.21 -4.51 -2.55
N LYS A 59 -3.36 -3.77 -3.29
CA LYS A 59 -3.55 -3.51 -4.72
C LYS A 59 -2.31 -2.89 -5.35
N VAL A 60 -2.24 -2.92 -6.68
CA VAL A 60 -1.29 -2.16 -7.50
C VAL A 60 -2.02 -1.08 -8.28
N VAL A 61 -1.35 0.04 -8.57
CA VAL A 61 -1.89 1.03 -9.53
C VAL A 61 -2.06 0.34 -10.89
N PRO A 62 -3.16 0.61 -11.64
CA PRO A 62 -3.40 -0.04 -12.93
C PRO A 62 -2.21 0.05 -13.88
N LEU A 63 -1.76 -1.12 -14.35
CA LEU A 63 -0.62 -1.29 -15.25
C LEU A 63 -1.13 -1.32 -16.69
N THR A 64 -1.78 -0.24 -17.13
CA THR A 64 -2.26 -0.13 -18.51
C THR A 64 -1.08 0.04 -19.47
N VAL A 65 -1.26 -0.44 -20.71
CA VAL A 65 -0.27 -0.30 -21.79
C VAL A 65 0.03 1.19 -22.00
N GLY A 66 1.30 1.59 -21.82
CA GLY A 66 1.76 2.98 -21.85
C GLY A 66 2.21 3.50 -20.48
N ILE A 67 1.44 3.28 -19.41
CA ILE A 67 1.81 3.71 -18.05
C ILE A 67 2.89 2.80 -17.47
N SER A 68 2.77 1.48 -17.64
CA SER A 68 3.78 0.51 -17.16
C SER A 68 5.09 0.56 -17.93
N ALA A 69 5.08 1.05 -19.17
CA ALA A 69 6.28 1.18 -19.98
C ALA A 69 7.05 2.50 -19.71
N TRP A 70 6.38 3.51 -19.15
CA TRP A 70 6.92 4.87 -18.97
C TRP A 70 7.05 5.28 -17.49
N SER A 71 6.56 4.47 -16.56
CA SER A 71 6.67 4.75 -15.13
C SER A 71 8.05 4.37 -14.60
N ASP A 72 8.70 5.27 -13.86
CA ASP A 72 9.99 5.01 -13.20
C ASP A 72 9.90 4.02 -12.02
N TYR A 73 8.67 3.71 -11.59
CA TYR A 73 8.41 2.85 -10.45
C TYR A 73 7.06 2.15 -10.54
N LEU A 74 6.97 1.02 -9.84
CA LEU A 74 5.72 0.34 -9.55
C LEU A 74 5.15 0.87 -8.24
N ARG A 75 3.87 1.23 -8.21
CA ARG A 75 3.21 1.74 -7.00
C ARG A 75 2.21 0.71 -6.47
N ILE A 76 2.51 0.17 -5.30
CA ILE A 76 1.68 -0.85 -4.62
C ILE A 76 1.14 -0.31 -3.31
N LYS A 77 -0.03 -0.78 -2.91
CA LYS A 77 -0.62 -0.54 -1.60
C LYS A 77 -0.44 -1.81 -0.76
N VAL A 78 0.14 -1.66 0.41
CA VAL A 78 0.44 -2.74 1.35
C VAL A 78 -0.23 -2.44 2.69
N ARG A 79 -0.80 -3.46 3.31
CA ARG A 79 -1.30 -3.43 4.68
C ARG A 79 -0.27 -4.06 5.60
N MET A 80 0.12 -3.36 6.65
CA MET A 80 1.02 -3.85 7.70
C MET A 80 0.25 -3.93 9.01
N ASP A 81 0.63 -4.89 9.84
CA ASP A 81 0.24 -4.94 11.24
C ASP A 81 1.26 -4.11 12.05
N VAL A 82 0.80 -3.23 12.92
CA VAL A 82 1.67 -2.37 13.74
C VAL A 82 1.76 -2.82 15.20
N ASP A 83 1.05 -3.90 15.57
CA ASP A 83 1.11 -4.48 16.92
C ASP A 83 2.20 -5.57 17.05
N THR A 84 3.10 -5.69 16.06
CA THR A 84 4.12 -6.76 16.00
C THR A 84 5.33 -6.49 16.90
#